data_AF-A0A519S0W8-F1
#
_entry.id   AF-A0A519S0W8-F1
#
_cell.length_a   1.000
_cell.length_b   1.000
_cell.length_c   1.000
_cell.angle_alpha   90.00
_cell.angle_beta   90.00
_cell.angle_gamma   90.00
#
_symmetry.space_group_name_H-M   'P 1'
#
loop_
_entity.id
_entity.type
_entity.pdbx_description
1 polymer ?
#
loop_
_entity_poly.entity_id
_entity_poly.type
_entity_poly.pdbx_seq_one_letter_code
_entity_poly.pdbx_strand_id
1 'polypeptide(L)'
;MPEPTDTPAVLHRHFLLYKPYGYLSQFVSAFEREARKKRFLGELHDFPPGTMAIGRLDEDSEGLLLLTTDGRLSEAIRSRHVEKEYYAQVDGLATEAALAQLRQRRL
;
A
#
# COMPACT_ATOMS: atom_id res chain seq x y z
N MET A 1 -19.27 35.46 19.46
CA MET A 1 -19.94 34.15 19.31
C MET A 1 -19.40 33.54 18.04
N PRO A 2 -18.57 32.48 18.07
CA PRO A 2 -18.21 31.79 16.84
C PRO A 2 -19.41 30.97 16.32
N GLU A 3 -19.74 31.15 15.05
CA GLU A 3 -20.74 30.38 14.30
C GLU A 3 -20.36 28.88 14.26
N PRO A 4 -21.32 27.95 14.29
CA PRO A 4 -21.04 26.53 14.07
C PRO A 4 -20.63 26.32 12.61
N THR A 5 -19.36 26.01 12.38
CA THR A 5 -18.86 25.62 11.05
C THR A 5 -19.44 24.27 10.68
N ASP A 6 -20.51 24.28 9.88
CA ASP A 6 -21.07 23.11 9.22
C ASP A 6 -20.09 22.63 8.14
N THR A 7 -19.01 21.97 8.57
CA THR A 7 -18.08 21.32 7.65
C THR A 7 -18.77 20.05 7.16
N PRO A 8 -19.09 19.93 5.86
CA PRO A 8 -19.73 18.72 5.37
C PRO A 8 -18.84 17.52 5.70
N ALA A 9 -19.45 16.46 6.24
CA ALA A 9 -18.75 15.22 6.53
C ALA A 9 -18.09 14.73 5.23
N VAL A 10 -16.76 14.72 5.21
CA VAL A 10 -15.99 14.29 4.04
C VAL A 10 -16.20 12.79 3.86
N LEU A 11 -16.87 12.41 2.76
CA LEU A 11 -17.07 11.01 2.43
C LEU A 11 -15.76 10.41 1.90
N HIS A 12 -15.09 9.60 2.72
CA HIS A 12 -13.90 8.88 2.31
C HIS A 12 -14.25 7.59 1.55
N ARG A 13 -13.39 7.21 0.62
CA ARG A 13 -13.50 5.98 -0.18
C ARG A 13 -12.30 5.09 0.10
N HIS A 14 -12.55 3.79 0.21
CA HIS A 14 -11.55 2.78 0.54
C HIS A 14 -11.66 1.62 -0.44
N PHE A 15 -10.52 1.06 -0.84
CA PHE A 15 -10.46 0.00 -1.83
C PHE A 15 -9.49 -1.10 -1.39
N LEU A 16 -9.82 -2.32 -1.81
CA LEU A 16 -8.95 -3.49 -1.73
C LEU A 16 -8.46 -3.74 -3.15
N LEU A 17 -7.15 -3.65 -3.36
CA LEU A 17 -6.53 -3.94 -4.65
C LEU A 17 -5.61 -5.15 -4.50
N TYR A 18 -5.73 -6.12 -5.40
CA TYR A 18 -4.65 -7.08 -5.61
C TYR A 18 -3.64 -6.44 -6.58
N LYS A 19 -2.55 -5.86 -6.07
CA LYS A 19 -1.51 -5.23 -6.88
C LYS A 19 -0.81 -6.31 -7.70
N PRO A 20 -0.82 -6.25 -9.05
CA PRO A 20 -0.09 -7.21 -9.85
C PRO A 20 1.42 -7.00 -9.76
N TYR A 21 2.19 -8.04 -10.07
CA TYR A 21 3.63 -7.96 -10.28
C TYR A 21 3.99 -6.91 -11.36
N GLY A 22 5.08 -6.17 -11.14
CA GLY A 22 5.61 -5.16 -12.07
C GLY A 22 4.90 -3.80 -12.01
N TYR A 23 3.97 -3.61 -11.07
CA TYR A 23 3.35 -2.30 -10.80
C TYR A 23 4.03 -1.58 -9.64
N LEU A 24 4.20 -0.27 -9.77
CA LEU A 24 4.60 0.58 -8.65
C LEU A 24 3.40 0.85 -7.74
N SER A 25 3.63 0.90 -6.42
CA SER A 25 2.63 1.31 -5.43
C SER A 25 2.38 2.83 -5.43
N GLN A 26 2.20 3.42 -6.61
CA GLN A 26 2.08 4.85 -6.86
C GLN A 26 1.07 5.10 -7.98
N PHE A 27 0.42 6.27 -7.95
CA PHE A 27 -0.55 6.68 -8.99
C PHE A 27 0.08 7.55 -10.09
N VAL A 28 1.14 8.28 -9.76
CA VAL A 28 1.83 9.21 -10.66
C VAL A 28 3.34 9.12 -10.43
N SER A 29 4.13 9.44 -11.45
CA SER A 29 5.57 9.63 -11.33
C SER A 29 5.89 11.12 -11.19
N ALA A 30 6.90 11.45 -10.37
CA ALA A 30 7.48 12.79 -10.33
C ALA A 30 8.35 13.10 -11.56
N PHE A 31 8.78 12.08 -12.32
CA PHE A 31 9.67 12.21 -13.46
C PHE A 31 9.03 11.64 -14.74
N GLU A 32 8.87 12.49 -15.76
CA GLU A 32 8.21 12.14 -17.04
C GLU A 32 8.90 10.97 -17.77
N ARG A 33 10.23 10.83 -17.65
CA ARG A 33 10.97 9.72 -18.28
C ARG A 33 10.64 8.37 -17.65
N GLU A 34 10.39 8.34 -16.34
CA GLU A 34 10.04 7.12 -15.61
C GLU A 34 8.59 6.73 -15.84
N ALA A 35 7.70 7.73 -16.01
CA ALA A 35 6.29 7.53 -16.32
C ALA A 35 6.05 6.68 -17.58
N ARG A 36 6.96 6.75 -18.57
CA ARG A 36 6.84 6.00 -19.84
C ARG A 36 7.28 4.53 -19.77
N LYS A 37 7.94 4.12 -18.70
CA LYS A 37 8.56 2.78 -18.58
C LYS A 37 7.96 1.92 -17.47
N LYS A 38 7.21 2.53 -16.56
CA LYS A 38 6.67 1.88 -15.36
C LYS A 38 5.16 1.82 -15.43
N ARG A 39 4.58 0.84 -14.73
CA ARG A 39 3.14 0.66 -14.60
C ARG A 39 2.68 1.17 -13.23
N PHE A 40 1.61 1.94 -13.20
CA PHE A 40 1.11 2.62 -12.01
C PHE A 40 -0.27 2.12 -11.61
N LEU A 41 -0.63 2.28 -10.33
CA LEU A 41 -1.93 1.83 -9.82
C LEU A 41 -3.11 2.52 -10.52
N GLY A 42 -2.91 3.75 -10.98
CA GLY A 42 -3.92 4.52 -11.71
C GLY A 42 -4.33 3.89 -13.05
N GLU A 43 -3.53 2.96 -13.60
CA GLU A 43 -3.88 2.22 -14.82
C GLU A 43 -4.82 1.03 -14.56
N LEU A 44 -4.99 0.61 -13.29
CA LEU A 44 -5.75 -0.59 -12.94
C LEU A 44 -7.25 -0.34 -12.82
N HIS A 45 -7.64 0.90 -12.50
CA HIS A 45 -9.05 1.32 -12.38
C HIS A 45 -9.15 2.84 -12.36
N ASP A 46 -10.33 3.37 -12.70
CA ASP A 46 -10.70 4.77 -12.50
C ASP A 46 -10.91 5.06 -11.00
N PHE A 47 -9.83 5.24 -10.26
CA PHE A 47 -9.88 5.61 -8.85
C PHE A 47 -10.21 7.10 -8.70
N PRO A 48 -10.99 7.49 -7.67
CA PRO A 48 -11.36 8.88 -7.47
C PRO A 48 -10.12 9.75 -7.14
N PRO A 49 -10.13 11.05 -7.48
CA PRO A 49 -9.07 11.97 -7.11
C PRO A 49 -8.78 11.93 -5.60
N GLY A 50 -7.50 12.03 -5.24
CA GLY A 50 -7.05 11.94 -3.85
C GLY A 50 -6.91 10.52 -3.31
N THR A 51 -7.13 9.49 -4.13
CA THR A 51 -6.82 8.10 -3.74
C THR A 51 -5.30 7.94 -3.58
N MET A 52 -4.89 7.31 -2.49
CA MET A 52 -3.51 6.97 -2.18
C MET A 52 -3.39 5.51 -1.73
N ALA A 53 -2.23 4.92 -1.94
CA ALA A 53 -1.90 3.62 -1.36
C ALA A 53 -1.64 3.73 0.14
N ILE A 54 -2.10 2.75 0.91
CA ILE A 54 -1.76 2.61 2.32
C ILE A 54 -0.49 1.76 2.40
N GLY A 55 0.64 2.45 2.56
CA GLY A 55 1.96 1.81 2.53
C GLY A 55 2.40 1.51 1.09
N ARG A 56 3.34 0.57 0.95
CA ARG A 56 3.92 0.20 -0.36
C ARG A 56 4.19 -1.29 -0.38
N LEU A 57 3.86 -1.91 -1.50
CA LEU A 57 4.48 -3.15 -1.97
C LEU A 57 5.56 -2.79 -2.99
N ASP A 58 6.65 -3.55 -3.01
CA ASP A 58 7.72 -3.36 -3.98
C ASP A 58 7.25 -3.70 -5.40
N GLU A 59 7.99 -3.25 -6.40
CA GLU A 59 7.63 -3.43 -7.82
C GLU A 59 7.52 -4.91 -8.20
N ASP A 60 8.41 -5.73 -7.65
CA ASP A 60 8.51 -7.17 -7.82
C ASP A 60 7.66 -7.99 -6.83
N SER A 61 6.89 -7.31 -5.98
CA SER A 61 5.90 -7.94 -5.10
C SER A 61 4.50 -7.86 -5.71
N GLU A 62 3.62 -8.77 -5.34
CA GLU A 62 2.20 -8.77 -5.68
C GLU A 62 1.34 -9.06 -4.44
N GLY A 63 0.05 -8.77 -4.53
CA GLY A 63 -0.89 -9.10 -3.45
C GLY A 63 -1.70 -7.92 -2.94
N LEU A 64 -2.23 -8.06 -1.73
CA LEU A 64 -3.18 -7.11 -1.16
C LEU A 64 -2.52 -5.75 -0.87
N LEU A 65 -3.04 -4.71 -1.51
CA LEU A 65 -2.72 -3.31 -1.24
C LEU A 65 -4.02 -2.55 -0.98
N LEU A 66 -4.11 -1.90 0.18
CA LEU A 66 -5.24 -1.05 0.51
C LEU A 66 -5.06 0.33 -0.09
N LEU A 67 -6.14 0.91 -0.61
CA LEU A 67 -6.17 2.28 -1.12
C LEU A 67 -7.23 3.10 -0.37
N THR A 68 -7.00 4.39 -0.20
CA THR A 68 -7.90 5.27 0.57
C THR A 68 -7.85 6.71 0.09
N THR A 69 -8.92 7.46 0.30
CA THR A 69 -8.92 8.93 0.23
C THR A 69 -8.81 9.59 1.62
N ASP A 70 -8.67 8.79 2.68
CA ASP A 70 -8.46 9.24 4.07
C ASP A 70 -6.99 9.08 4.49
N GLY A 71 -6.29 10.21 4.62
CA GLY A 71 -4.91 10.23 5.10
C GLY A 71 -4.76 9.79 6.57
N ARG A 72 -5.76 9.98 7.43
CA ARG A 72 -5.70 9.56 8.84
C ARG A 72 -5.78 8.05 8.95
N LEU A 73 -6.68 7.41 8.19
CA LEU A 73 -6.75 5.96 8.11
C LEU A 73 -5.45 5.37 7.54
N SER A 74 -4.89 6.00 6.51
CA SER A 74 -3.60 5.58 5.95
C SER A 74 -2.50 5.56 7.01
N GLU A 75 -2.38 6.62 7.81
CA GLU A 75 -1.42 6.68 8.92
C GLU A 75 -1.66 5.58 9.96
N ALA A 76 -2.91 5.40 10.38
CA ALA A 76 -3.28 4.40 11.38
C ALA A 76 -2.90 2.97 10.95
N ILE A 77 -3.19 2.60 9.70
CA ILE A 77 -2.90 1.26 9.17
C ILE A 77 -1.41 1.04 8.88
N ARG A 78 -0.67 2.09 8.50
CA ARG A 78 0.78 2.02 8.34
C ARG A 78 1.52 1.84 9.66
N SER A 79 0.86 2.06 10.80
CA SER A 79 1.46 1.82 12.10
C SER A 79 1.86 0.35 12.30
N ARG A 80 2.80 0.12 13.22
CA ARG A 80 3.28 -1.21 13.61
C ARG A 80 2.24 -2.06 14.35
N HIS A 81 1.13 -1.48 14.77
CA HIS A 81 0.09 -2.18 15.53
C HIS A 81 -0.86 -2.98 14.62
N VAL A 82 -0.81 -2.74 13.32
CA VAL A 82 -1.56 -3.50 12.33
C VAL A 82 -0.63 -4.55 11.72
N GLU A 83 -0.92 -5.81 12.02
CA GLU A 83 -0.20 -6.95 11.47
C GLU A 83 -0.36 -7.04 9.96
N LYS A 84 0.68 -7.56 9.31
CA LYS A 84 0.76 -7.71 7.85
C LYS A 84 1.28 -9.12 7.58
N GLU A 85 0.48 -9.91 6.88
CA GLU A 85 0.79 -11.30 6.56
C GLU A 85 1.26 -11.40 5.10
N TYR A 86 2.30 -12.20 4.86
CA TYR A 86 2.91 -12.37 3.55
C TYR A 86 3.18 -13.85 3.29
N TYR A 87 2.90 -14.27 2.06
CA TYR A 87 3.44 -15.51 1.51
C TYR A 87 4.75 -15.19 0.79
N ALA A 88 5.85 -15.78 1.26
CA ALA A 88 7.17 -15.59 0.67
C ALA A 88 7.65 -16.90 0.04
N GLN A 89 8.05 -16.82 -1.23
CA GLN A 89 8.76 -17.90 -1.91
C GLN A 89 10.27 -17.65 -1.77
N VAL A 90 11.01 -18.70 -1.44
CA VAL A 90 12.47 -18.64 -1.28
C VAL A 90 13.14 -19.68 -2.17
N ASP A 91 14.37 -19.38 -2.58
CA ASP A 91 15.21 -20.35 -3.26
C ASP A 91 15.76 -21.39 -2.26
N GLY A 92 15.65 -22.67 -2.60
CA GLY A 92 16.13 -23.78 -1.77
C GLY A 92 15.16 -24.20 -0.67
N LEU A 93 15.68 -24.92 0.33
CA LEU A 93 14.86 -25.48 1.42
C LEU A 93 14.86 -24.54 2.64
N ALA A 94 13.66 -24.16 3.08
CA ALA A 94 13.46 -23.41 4.32
C ALA A 94 13.68 -24.33 5.55
N THR A 95 14.93 -24.56 5.92
CA THR A 95 15.28 -25.40 7.07
C THR A 95 14.82 -24.79 8.40
N GLU A 96 14.51 -25.63 9.38
CA GLU A 96 14.11 -25.18 10.73
C GLU A 96 15.15 -24.26 11.39
N ALA A 97 16.45 -24.51 11.16
CA ALA A 97 17.52 -23.66 11.68
C ALA A 97 17.48 -22.24 11.09
N ALA A 98 17.16 -22.09 9.80
CA ALA A 98 17.01 -20.79 9.16
C ALA A 98 15.73 -20.07 9.64
N LEU A 99 14.62 -20.80 9.77
CA LEU A 99 13.36 -20.27 10.29
C LEU A 99 13.50 -19.80 11.76
N ALA A 100 14.26 -20.52 12.59
CA ALA A 100 14.56 -20.12 13.96
C ALA A 100 15.31 -18.78 14.03
N GLN A 101 16.29 -18.56 13.13
CA GLN A 101 17.01 -17.28 13.06
C GLN A 101 16.10 -16.12 12.65
N LEU A 102 15.17 -16.34 11.71
CA LEU A 102 14.21 -15.32 11.30
C LEU A 102 13.24 -14.96 12.44
N ARG A 103 12.76 -15.95 13.21
CA ARG A 103 11.86 -15.72 14.36
C ARG A 103 12.51 -14.91 15.49
N GLN A 104 13.82 -15.01 15.65
CA GLN A 104 14.58 -14.30 16.70
C GLN A 104 14.93 -12.85 16.31
N ARG A 105 14.91 -12.51 15.01
CA ARG A 105 15.06 -11.14 14.55
C ARG A 105 13.78 -10.37 14.87
N ARG A 106 13.75 -9.75 16.04
CA ARG A 106 12.74 -8.75 16.40
C ARG A 106 13.01 -7.48 15.59
N LEU A 107 12.13 -7.17 14.64
CA LEU A 107 12.04 -5.86 13.97
C LEU A 107 11.47 -4.81 14.93
#